data_AF-A0A9N9X163-F1
#
_entry.id   AF-A0A9N9X163-F1
#
_cell.length_a   1.000
_cell.length_b   1.000
_cell.length_c   1.000
_cell.angle_alpha   90.00
_cell.angle_beta   90.00
_cell.angle_gamma   90.00
#
_symmetry.space_group_name_H-M   'P 1'
#
loop_
_entity.id
_entity.type
_entity.pdbx_description
1 polymer ?
#
loop_
_entity_poly.entity_id
_entity_poly.type
_entity_poly.pdbx_seq_one_letter_code
_entity_poly.pdbx_strand_id
1 'polypeptide(L)'
;MENIQPFLTLQLNVDKVKTINEALVNKEQLEGLTSPNTNGLVQAWQQLMLDVLPVILILHLKFFDFKPDVCTRIIKALEFPVDLEIESRLLSSKSQTPDGRKYMLFAVVYHFHVRALVQFGYVRLVVRQTLGKHITDRENLVKGFGGCQPSVSNVSVIIRK
;
A
#
# COMPACT_ATOMS: atom_id res chain seq x y z
N MET A 1 1.90 8.80 -25.85
CA MET A 1 2.89 9.08 -24.80
C MET A 1 2.49 8.27 -23.59
N GLU A 2 3.36 7.38 -23.10
CA GLU A 2 3.13 6.75 -21.81
C GLU A 2 3.29 7.82 -20.73
N ASN A 3 2.31 7.94 -19.84
CA ASN A 3 2.34 8.90 -18.74
C ASN A 3 3.23 8.34 -17.63
N ILE A 4 4.55 8.50 -17.77
CA ILE A 4 5.53 8.08 -16.77
C ILE A 4 5.61 9.14 -15.69
N GLN A 5 5.33 8.77 -14.45
CA GLN A 5 5.34 9.67 -13.30
C GLN A 5 6.28 9.14 -12.22
N PRO A 6 7.14 10.00 -11.62
CA PRO A 6 7.95 9.60 -10.49
C PRO A 6 7.06 9.34 -9.26
N PHE A 7 7.46 8.40 -8.42
CA PHE A 7 6.78 8.09 -7.17
C PHE A 7 7.79 7.92 -6.03
N LEU A 8 7.36 8.29 -4.82
CA LEU A 8 8.10 7.97 -3.59
C LEU A 8 7.54 6.71 -2.92
N THR A 9 6.21 6.59 -2.90
CA THR A 9 5.49 5.45 -2.32
C THR A 9 4.54 4.87 -3.35
N LEU A 10 4.53 3.54 -3.46
CA LEU A 10 3.52 2.83 -4.23
C LEU A 10 2.30 2.56 -3.35
N GLN A 11 1.19 3.21 -3.66
CA GLN A 11 -0.04 3.07 -2.89
C GLN A 11 -0.80 1.81 -3.33
N LEU A 12 -1.10 0.92 -2.39
CA LEU A 12 -1.78 -0.35 -2.65
C LEU A 12 -3.15 -0.35 -1.98
N ASN A 13 -4.20 -0.57 -2.78
CA ASN A 13 -5.53 -0.83 -2.25
C ASN A 13 -5.55 -2.27 -1.70
N VAL A 14 -5.79 -2.39 -0.41
CA VAL A 14 -5.81 -3.70 0.24
C VAL A 14 -7.21 -4.27 0.41
N ASP A 15 -8.31 -3.58 0.12
CA ASP A 15 -9.69 -3.96 0.49
C ASP A 15 -10.08 -5.41 0.15
N LYS A 16 -9.76 -5.87 -1.06
CA LYS A 16 -10.21 -7.19 -1.57
C LYS A 16 -9.12 -8.27 -1.64
N VAL A 17 -7.93 -8.00 -1.11
CA VAL A 17 -6.75 -8.88 -1.22
C VAL A 17 -6.24 -9.38 0.14
N LYS A 18 -5.54 -10.51 0.18
CA LYS A 18 -5.00 -11.10 1.43
C LYS A 18 -3.49 -10.97 1.55
N THR A 19 -2.80 -10.74 0.43
CA THR A 19 -1.33 -10.65 0.37
C THR A 19 -0.88 -9.38 -0.33
N ILE A 20 0.36 -8.93 -0.07
CA ILE A 20 0.96 -7.83 -0.83
C ILE A 20 1.10 -8.16 -2.32
N ASN A 21 1.41 -9.41 -2.68
CA ASN A 21 1.50 -9.84 -4.07
C ASN A 21 0.18 -9.64 -4.82
N GLU A 22 -0.94 -10.03 -4.20
CA GLU A 22 -2.28 -9.77 -4.75
C GLU A 22 -2.55 -8.27 -4.88
N ALA A 23 -2.15 -7.47 -3.88
CA ALA A 23 -2.34 -6.03 -3.90
C ALA A 23 -1.56 -5.34 -5.03
N LEU A 24 -0.33 -5.78 -5.31
CA LEU A 24 0.55 -5.26 -6.37
C LEU A 24 -0.01 -5.49 -7.77
N VAL A 25 -0.74 -6.59 -7.97
CA VAL A 25 -1.28 -6.97 -9.28
C VAL A 25 -2.74 -6.56 -9.45
N ASN A 26 -3.33 -5.97 -8.40
CA ASN A 26 -4.72 -5.57 -8.39
C ASN A 26 -4.98 -4.45 -9.41
N LYS A 27 -6.11 -4.53 -10.10
CA LYS A 27 -6.62 -3.48 -10.98
C LYS A 27 -7.67 -2.70 -10.22
N GLU A 28 -7.45 -1.42 -10.06
CA GLU A 28 -8.41 -0.55 -9.39
C GLU A 28 -9.45 -0.09 -10.40
N GLN A 29 -10.73 -0.33 -10.09
CA GLN A 29 -11.83 0.20 -10.88
C GLN A 29 -11.95 1.70 -10.61
N LEU A 30 -12.00 2.49 -11.67
CA LEU A 30 -12.21 3.93 -11.61
C LEU A 30 -13.71 4.21 -11.70
N GLU A 31 -14.22 4.99 -10.76
CA GLU A 31 -15.62 5.43 -10.73
C GLU A 31 -15.80 6.81 -11.40
N GLY A 32 -16.99 7.07 -11.93
CA GLY A 32 -17.38 8.40 -12.41
C GLY A 32 -16.73 8.87 -13.71
N LEU A 33 -16.05 7.97 -14.44
CA LEU A 33 -15.49 8.32 -15.74
C LEU A 33 -16.55 8.31 -16.84
N THR A 34 -16.48 9.28 -17.74
CA THR A 34 -17.34 9.38 -18.92
C THR A 34 -16.53 9.25 -20.20
N SER A 35 -17.09 8.58 -21.20
CA SER A 35 -16.49 8.52 -22.54
C SER A 35 -16.59 9.89 -23.22
N PRO A 36 -15.50 10.44 -23.76
CA PRO A 36 -15.53 11.69 -24.53
C PRO A 36 -16.44 11.63 -25.77
N ASN A 37 -16.63 10.43 -26.33
CA ASN A 37 -17.37 10.24 -27.58
C ASN A 37 -18.87 10.05 -27.37
N THR A 38 -19.29 9.50 -26.22
CA THR A 38 -20.70 9.16 -25.96
C THR A 38 -21.29 9.94 -24.79
N ASN A 39 -20.48 10.69 -24.04
CA ASN A 39 -20.85 11.35 -22.77
C ASN A 39 -21.52 10.42 -21.74
N GLY A 40 -21.45 9.10 -21.95
CA GLY A 40 -21.99 8.09 -21.05
C GLY A 40 -20.96 7.65 -20.02
N LEU A 41 -21.44 7.21 -18.87
CA LEU A 41 -20.61 6.57 -17.84
C LEU A 41 -19.96 5.31 -18.40
N VAL A 42 -18.66 5.16 -18.17
CA VAL A 42 -17.87 4.00 -18.58
C VAL A 42 -17.22 3.35 -17.38
N GLN A 43 -17.12 2.02 -17.41
CA GLN A 43 -16.24 1.29 -16.51
C GLN A 43 -14.82 1.40 -17.05
N ALA A 44 -13.90 1.86 -16.21
CA ALA A 44 -12.48 1.82 -16.51
C ALA A 44 -11.72 1.20 -15.34
N TRP A 45 -10.52 0.71 -15.65
CA TRP A 45 -9.62 0.14 -14.68
C TRP A 45 -8.25 0.79 -14.85
N GLN A 46 -7.59 1.08 -13.73
CA GLN A 46 -6.17 1.41 -13.73
C GLN A 46 -5.36 0.26 -13.16
N GLN A 47 -4.19 0.06 -13.74
CA GLN A 47 -3.15 -0.79 -13.20
C GLN A 47 -1.85 0.00 -13.27
N LEU A 48 -1.10 -0.01 -12.18
CA LEU A 48 0.22 0.61 -12.16
C LEU A 48 1.26 -0.36 -12.71
N MET A 49 2.17 0.15 -13.53
CA MET A 49 3.34 -0.56 -14.02
C MET A 49 4.61 0.18 -13.59
N LEU A 50 5.67 -0.57 -13.30
CA LEU A 50 6.95 -0.06 -12.82
C LEU A 50 7.97 -0.10 -13.94
N ASP A 51 8.48 1.07 -14.31
CA ASP A 51 9.50 1.18 -15.37
C ASP A 51 10.90 0.89 -14.84
N VAL A 52 11.28 1.60 -13.78
CA VAL A 52 12.55 1.44 -13.08
C VAL A 52 12.28 1.02 -11.64
N LEU A 53 12.92 -0.08 -11.21
CA LEU A 53 12.83 -0.58 -9.85
C LEU A 53 13.88 0.08 -8.93
N PRO A 54 13.46 0.88 -7.93
CA PRO A 54 14.38 1.58 -7.03
C PRO A 54 15.11 0.63 -6.09
N VAL A 55 16.24 1.05 -5.50
CA VAL A 55 16.95 0.24 -4.48
C VAL A 55 16.09 0.04 -3.23
N ILE A 56 15.30 1.06 -2.86
CA ILE A 56 14.34 1.03 -1.76
C ILE A 56 12.96 1.26 -2.36
N LEU A 57 12.04 0.32 -2.12
CA LEU A 57 10.64 0.46 -2.52
C LEU A 57 9.78 0.59 -1.25
N ILE A 58 8.91 1.61 -1.23
CA ILE A 58 7.99 1.87 -0.13
C ILE A 58 6.58 1.55 -0.60
N LEU A 59 5.99 0.49 -0.05
CA LEU A 59 4.61 0.08 -0.32
C LEU A 59 3.69 0.67 0.74
N HIS A 60 2.76 1.54 0.37
CA HIS A 60 1.83 2.19 1.28
C HIS A 60 0.45 1.54 1.18
N LEU A 61 0.10 0.74 2.19
CA LEU A 61 -1.13 -0.05 2.28
C LEU A 61 -2.29 0.84 2.74
N LYS A 62 -3.31 1.00 1.89
CA LYS A 62 -4.52 1.79 2.15
C LYS A 62 -5.56 0.96 2.90
N PHE A 63 -5.55 1.03 4.24
CA PHE A 63 -6.53 0.36 5.09
C PHE A 63 -7.81 1.18 5.34
N PHE A 64 -7.97 2.30 4.63
CA PHE A 64 -9.10 3.20 4.80
C PHE A 64 -9.72 3.50 3.46
N ASP A 65 -11.03 3.31 3.39
CA ASP A 65 -11.86 3.79 2.31
C ASP A 65 -12.47 5.14 2.72
N PHE A 66 -12.15 6.18 1.96
CA PHE A 66 -12.61 7.54 2.20
C PHE A 66 -13.69 7.90 1.20
N LYS A 67 -14.92 7.98 1.67
CA LYS A 67 -16.07 8.56 0.96
C LYS A 67 -16.32 9.97 1.49
N PRO A 68 -17.01 10.85 0.73
CA PRO A 68 -17.17 12.27 1.08
C PRO A 68 -17.54 12.52 2.56
N ASP A 69 -18.43 11.69 3.13
CA ASP A 69 -18.90 11.85 4.51
C ASP A 69 -18.53 10.69 5.44
N VAL A 70 -17.91 9.63 4.92
CA VAL A 70 -17.66 8.39 5.68
C VAL A 70 -16.25 7.90 5.44
N CYS A 71 -15.54 7.64 6.54
CA CYS A 71 -14.25 6.99 6.53
C CYS A 71 -14.38 5.61 7.16
N THR A 72 -14.19 4.55 6.37
CA THR A 72 -14.33 3.17 6.85
C THR A 72 -12.96 2.51 6.94
N ARG A 73 -12.65 1.93 8.11
CA ARG A 73 -11.44 1.13 8.30
C ARG A 73 -11.65 -0.29 7.79
N ILE A 74 -10.75 -0.76 6.95
CA ILE A 74 -10.66 -2.15 6.50
C ILE A 74 -9.97 -2.94 7.63
N ILE A 75 -10.73 -3.80 8.30
CA ILE A 75 -10.26 -4.62 9.44
C ILE A 75 -9.98 -6.02 8.92
N LYS A 76 -8.71 -6.32 8.65
CA LYS A 76 -8.29 -7.68 8.24
C LYS A 76 -6.80 -7.90 8.40
N ALA A 77 -6.44 -9.18 8.42
CA ALA A 77 -5.04 -9.60 8.28
C ALA A 77 -4.58 -9.43 6.83
N LEU A 78 -3.37 -8.91 6.66
CA LEU A 78 -2.66 -8.87 5.40
C LEU A 78 -1.29 -9.51 5.58
N GLU A 79 -0.94 -10.41 4.67
CA GLU A 79 0.34 -11.11 4.70
C GLU A 79 1.36 -10.43 3.78
N PHE A 80 2.58 -10.30 4.28
CA PHE A 80 3.70 -9.83 3.48
C PHE A 80 4.96 -10.62 3.81
N PRO A 81 5.58 -11.25 2.79
CA PRO A 81 6.73 -12.10 2.99
C PRO A 81 7.98 -11.27 3.36
N VAL A 82 8.97 -11.94 3.92
CA VAL A 82 10.31 -11.37 4.08
C VAL A 82 10.92 -11.11 2.71
N ASP A 83 10.85 -12.11 1.84
CA ASP A 83 11.38 -12.04 0.50
C ASP A 83 10.24 -11.75 -0.47
N LEU A 84 10.36 -10.65 -1.20
CA LEU A 84 9.38 -10.23 -2.19
C LEU A 84 10.06 -10.10 -3.55
N GLU A 85 9.60 -10.89 -4.52
CA GLU A 85 9.98 -10.71 -5.92
C GLU A 85 8.88 -9.94 -6.66
N ILE A 86 9.27 -8.86 -7.36
CA ILE A 86 8.37 -8.12 -8.25
C ILE A 86 8.18 -8.92 -9.54
N GLU A 87 6.94 -9.30 -9.83
CA GLU A 87 6.60 -10.08 -11.02
C GLU A 87 6.90 -9.31 -12.32
N SER A 88 7.35 -10.01 -13.38
CA SER A 88 7.63 -9.41 -14.69
C SER A 88 6.42 -8.70 -15.30
N ARG A 89 5.21 -9.18 -15.04
CA ARG A 89 3.97 -8.56 -15.56
C ARG A 89 3.68 -7.17 -14.99
N LEU A 90 4.37 -6.80 -13.91
CA LEU A 90 4.26 -5.48 -13.30
C LEU A 90 5.26 -4.48 -13.90
N LEU A 91 6.13 -4.91 -14.81
CA LEU A 91 7.17 -4.08 -15.41
C LEU A 91 6.75 -3.62 -16.81
N SER A 92 6.89 -2.33 -17.13
CA SER A 92 6.67 -1.82 -18.50
C SER A 92 7.77 -2.31 -19.44
N SER A 93 9.00 -2.46 -18.94
CA SER A 93 10.14 -3.00 -19.68
C SER A 93 10.58 -4.36 -19.14
N LYS A 94 10.79 -5.33 -20.04
CA LYS A 94 11.29 -6.68 -19.70
C LYS A 94 12.81 -6.74 -19.48
N SER A 95 13.49 -5.60 -19.45
CA SER A 95 14.95 -5.51 -19.37
C SER A 95 15.55 -5.87 -18.01
N GLN A 96 14.72 -6.00 -16.96
CA GLN A 96 15.21 -6.29 -15.62
C GLN A 96 15.44 -7.79 -15.41
N THR A 97 16.64 -8.12 -14.92
CA THR A 97 17.01 -9.49 -14.55
C THR A 97 16.21 -9.96 -13.33
N PRO A 98 15.99 -11.27 -13.16
CA PRO A 98 15.30 -11.82 -12.00
C PRO A 98 15.84 -11.32 -10.65
N ASP A 99 17.17 -11.26 -10.51
CA ASP A 99 17.81 -10.78 -9.28
C ASP A 99 17.58 -9.29 -9.00
N GLY A 100 17.44 -8.46 -10.05
CA GLY A 100 17.16 -7.03 -9.90
C GLY A 100 15.76 -6.70 -9.37
N ARG A 101 14.90 -7.71 -9.23
CA ARG A 101 13.49 -7.61 -8.80
C ARG A 101 13.23 -8.20 -7.41
N LYS A 102 14.25 -8.81 -6.81
CA LYS A 102 14.18 -9.36 -5.46
C LYS A 102 14.39 -8.25 -4.44
N TYR A 103 13.53 -8.22 -3.45
CA TYR A 103 13.62 -7.34 -2.31
C TYR A 103 13.44 -8.13 -1.04
N MET A 104 14.03 -7.64 0.04
CA MET A 104 13.81 -8.11 1.39
C MET A 104 13.10 -7.04 2.21
N LEU A 105 12.20 -7.49 3.07
CA LEU A 105 11.54 -6.69 4.08
C LEU A 105 12.59 -6.07 5.00
N PHE A 106 12.66 -4.75 4.97
CA PHE A 106 13.59 -3.98 5.79
C PHE A 106 12.90 -3.41 7.03
N ALA A 107 11.72 -2.82 6.84
CA ALA A 107 10.97 -2.21 7.92
C ALA A 107 9.46 -2.22 7.64
N VAL A 108 8.68 -2.27 8.71
CA VAL A 108 7.25 -1.94 8.69
C VAL A 108 7.07 -0.68 9.52
N VAL A 109 6.34 0.28 8.95
CA VAL A 109 5.97 1.54 9.55
C VAL A 109 4.47 1.57 9.71
N TYR A 110 4.00 1.74 10.94
CA TYR A 110 2.59 1.99 11.23
C TYR A 110 2.37 3.50 11.38
N HIS A 111 1.37 4.04 10.69
CA HIS A 111 0.97 5.44 10.80
C HIS A 111 -0.30 5.53 11.62
N PHE A 112 -0.23 6.10 12.82
CA PHE A 112 -1.40 6.32 13.67
C PHE A 112 -1.85 7.77 13.55
N HIS A 113 -3.15 8.01 13.38
CA HIS A 113 -3.72 9.34 13.51
C HIS A 113 -4.54 9.37 14.79
N VAL A 114 -4.13 10.20 15.73
CA VAL A 114 -4.94 10.50 16.91
C VAL A 114 -5.70 11.79 16.60
N ARG A 115 -7.03 11.73 16.52
CA ARG A 115 -7.85 12.93 16.63
C ARG A 115 -7.79 13.41 18.08
N ALA A 116 -6.82 14.27 18.39
CA ALA A 116 -6.93 15.10 19.57
C ALA A 116 -7.99 16.19 19.31
N LEU A 117 -8.72 16.61 20.34
CA LEU A 117 -9.71 17.70 20.30
C LEU A 117 -9.13 19.05 19.85
N VAL A 118 -7.81 19.12 19.64
CA VAL A 118 -7.05 20.24 19.10
C VAL A 118 -6.39 19.74 17.82
N GLN A 119 -6.64 20.44 16.73
CA GLN A 119 -6.52 20.04 15.32
C GLN A 119 -5.09 19.77 14.81
N PHE A 120 -4.30 18.97 15.53
CA PHE A 120 -2.97 18.51 15.12
C PHE A 120 -2.87 17.00 15.31
N GLY A 121 -2.89 16.26 14.20
CA GLY A 121 -2.55 14.84 14.20
C GLY A 121 -1.03 14.68 14.30
N TYR A 122 -0.55 13.90 15.26
CA TYR A 122 0.85 13.44 15.26
C TYR A 122 0.90 12.02 14.71
N VAL A 123 1.86 11.75 13.83
CA VAL A 123 2.11 10.40 13.30
C VAL A 123 3.11 9.72 14.24
N ARG A 124 2.70 8.62 14.89
CA ARG A 124 3.64 7.77 15.62
C ARG A 124 4.21 6.72 14.68
N LEU A 125 5.47 6.86 14.31
CA LEU A 125 6.21 5.89 13.50
C LEU A 125 6.68 4.73 14.41
N VAL A 126 6.10 3.55 14.28
CA VAL A 126 6.70 2.33 14.87
C VAL A 126 7.44 1.61 13.76
N VAL A 127 8.78 1.61 13.82
CA VAL A 127 9.64 0.87 12.90
C VAL A 127 9.95 -0.48 13.52
N ARG A 128 9.50 -1.56 12.88
CA ARG A 128 9.96 -2.90 13.19
C ARG A 128 10.97 -3.33 12.14
N GLN A 129 12.26 -3.35 12.50
CA GLN A 129 13.28 -3.98 11.68
C GLN A 129 13.18 -5.49 11.85
N THR A 130 13.05 -6.22 10.76
CA THR A 130 13.07 -7.68 10.77
C THR A 130 14.28 -8.17 10.03
N LEU A 131 15.28 -8.65 10.77
CA LEU A 131 16.30 -9.52 10.18
C LEU A 131 15.65 -10.88 9.85
N GLY A 132 15.12 -11.01 8.64
CA GLY A 132 14.83 -12.32 8.02
C GLY A 132 13.64 -13.11 8.59
N LYS A 133 12.66 -12.49 9.25
CA LYS A 133 11.52 -13.20 9.88
C LYS A 133 10.18 -12.86 9.22
N HIS A 134 9.41 -13.89 8.87
CA HIS A 134 8.05 -13.75 8.34
C HIS A 134 7.19 -12.91 9.27
N ILE A 135 6.51 -11.90 8.72
CA ILE A 135 5.58 -11.05 9.46
C ILE A 135 4.18 -11.32 8.94
N THR A 136 3.32 -11.77 9.85
CA THR A 136 1.87 -11.76 9.62
C THR A 136 1.31 -10.63 10.45
N ASP A 137 0.65 -9.67 9.81
CA ASP A 137 -0.10 -8.65 10.54
C ASP A 137 -1.45 -9.26 10.97
N ARG A 138 -1.45 -9.91 12.13
CA ARG A 138 -2.68 -10.26 12.85
C ARG A 138 -2.97 -9.09 13.76
N GLU A 139 -4.11 -8.44 13.63
CA GLU A 139 -4.52 -7.30 14.47
C GLU A 139 -4.14 -7.50 15.95
N ASN A 140 -2.99 -6.98 16.38
CA ASN A 140 -2.51 -7.04 17.76
C ASN A 140 -1.33 -6.08 18.01
N LEU A 141 -1.40 -4.87 17.44
CA LEU A 141 -0.44 -3.82 17.74
C LEU A 141 -1.07 -2.58 18.39
N VAL A 142 -2.19 -2.71 19.11
CA VAL A 142 -2.49 -1.85 20.27
C VAL A 142 -3.40 -2.57 21.28
N LYS A 143 -2.84 -3.44 22.12
CA LYS A 143 -3.37 -3.63 23.48
C LYS A 143 -2.45 -2.87 24.43
N GLY A 144 -2.85 -1.66 24.81
CA GLY A 144 -2.15 -0.86 25.80
C GLY A 144 -2.48 0.61 25.69
N PHE A 145 -2.75 1.21 26.85
CA PHE A 145 -2.96 2.63 27.15
C PHE A 145 -4.41 3.11 27.07
N GLY A 146 -4.98 3.32 28.27
CA GLY A 146 -6.31 3.86 28.49
C GLY A 146 -6.43 5.33 28.07
N GLY A 147 -7.66 5.74 27.77
CA GLY A 147 -8.06 7.13 27.60
C GLY A 147 -8.64 7.46 26.23
N CYS A 148 -7.93 7.13 25.14
CA CYS A 148 -8.40 7.35 23.77
C CYS A 148 -7.88 6.22 22.86
N GLN A 149 -8.77 5.51 22.17
CA GLN A 149 -8.38 4.45 21.22
C GLN A 149 -7.66 5.07 20.01
N PRO A 150 -6.37 4.77 19.78
CA PRO A 150 -5.70 5.18 18.55
C PRO A 150 -6.24 4.38 17.36
N SER A 151 -6.64 5.07 16.28
CA SER A 151 -6.89 4.43 14.99
C SER A 151 -5.59 4.42 14.18
N VAL A 152 -5.01 3.23 13.95
CA VAL A 152 -4.00 3.03 12.89
C VAL A 152 -4.63 3.52 11.60
N SER A 153 -3.96 4.34 10.81
CA SER A 153 -4.54 4.98 9.63
C SER A 153 -3.94 4.52 8.31
N ASN A 154 -2.70 4.04 8.26
CA ASN A 154 -2.10 3.34 7.12
C ASN A 154 -0.82 2.60 7.55
N VAL A 155 -0.34 1.66 6.74
CA VAL A 155 0.91 0.92 6.97
C VAL A 155 1.84 1.11 5.78
N SER A 156 3.10 1.43 6.01
CA SER A 156 4.13 1.40 4.97
C SER A 156 5.08 0.23 5.18
N VAL A 157 5.23 -0.58 4.15
CA VAL A 157 6.20 -1.68 4.10
C VAL A 157 7.39 -1.21 3.26
N ILE A 158 8.54 -1.13 3.90
CA ILE A 158 9.79 -0.70 3.28
C ILE A 158 10.59 -1.95 2.97
N ILE A 159 10.87 -2.13 1.69
CA ILE A 159 11.64 -3.25 1.18
C ILE A 159 12.88 -2.73 0.45
N ARG A 160 13.97 -3.48 0.49
CA ARG A 160 15.25 -3.12 -0.14
C ARG A 160 15.83 -4.30 -0.89
N LYS A 161 16.55 -4.04 -1.98
CA LYS A 161 17.34 -5.08 -2.68
C LYS A 161 18.43 -5.67 -1.77
#